data_AF-H2TGP9-F1
#
_entry.id   AF-H2TGP9-F1
#
_cell.length_a   1.000
_cell.length_b   1.000
_cell.length_c   1.000
_cell.angle_alpha   90.00
_cell.angle_beta   90.00
_cell.angle_gamma   90.00
#
_symmetry.space_group_name_H-M   'P 1'
#
loop_
_entity.id
_entity.type
_entity.pdbx_description
1 polymer ?
#
loop_
_entity_poly.entity_id
_entity_poly.type
_entity_poly.pdbx_seq_one_letter_code
_entity_poly.pdbx_strand_id
1 'polypeptide(L)'
;MGWFATPLFNGDYPQVMKEYIGRKSGQQGLGTSRLPVFSPQEKSYIKGTCDFLGLGHFTTRYITQKNYPSGLGDSYFADRDLAELVDPQWPDPGSEWLYSVPWGFRRLLNFVKTHYGNPMIYVTENGVSEKMFCTDLCDDWRMKYFKDYINEMLKAIKDGVNVKGYTAWSLLDNFEWDRGYSERFGLFYVDFRNKNKPRYPKASVQFYKRLISSNGFPNQREVRPTLTIPPGCRDSLTVYWMCTGGKLEKESRGDVLLQLGQCMMKFRYQMIKESSSSTDQICLLPLLLLK
;
A
#
# COMPACT_ATOMS: atom_id res chain seq x y z
N MET A 1 -15.32 1.43 0.46
CA MET A 1 -15.19 0.17 1.23
C MET A 1 -16.53 -0.55 1.40
N GLY A 2 -17.52 0.02 2.10
CA GLY A 2 -18.76 -0.70 2.46
C GLY A 2 -19.51 -1.34 1.29
N TRP A 3 -19.51 -0.71 0.11
CA TRP A 3 -20.09 -1.31 -1.11
C TRP A 3 -19.59 -2.73 -1.36
N PHE A 4 -18.28 -2.97 -1.27
CA PHE A 4 -17.68 -4.29 -1.55
C PHE A 4 -17.53 -5.16 -0.29
N ALA A 5 -17.16 -4.55 0.85
CA ALA A 5 -16.90 -5.32 2.07
C ALA A 5 -18.19 -5.82 2.74
N THR A 6 -19.24 -5.00 2.81
CA THR A 6 -20.46 -5.36 3.55
C THR A 6 -21.17 -6.59 2.95
N PRO A 7 -21.28 -6.78 1.63
CA PRO A 7 -21.79 -8.04 1.07
C PRO A 7 -21.01 -9.28 1.53
N LEU A 8 -19.67 -9.19 1.61
CA LEU A 8 -18.83 -10.31 2.03
C LEU A 8 -19.02 -10.67 3.52
N PHE A 9 -19.18 -9.67 4.41
CA PHE A 9 -19.31 -9.93 5.85
C PHE A 9 -20.76 -10.09 6.31
N ASN A 10 -21.69 -9.35 5.72
CA ASN A 10 -23.08 -9.25 6.17
C ASN A 10 -24.08 -9.84 5.17
N GLY A 11 -23.66 -10.17 3.95
CA GLY A 11 -24.50 -10.82 2.93
C GLY A 11 -25.37 -9.87 2.10
N ASP A 12 -25.27 -8.55 2.26
CA ASP A 12 -26.06 -7.60 1.45
C ASP A 12 -25.31 -6.26 1.32
N TYR A 13 -25.78 -5.39 0.43
CA TYR A 13 -25.28 -4.02 0.35
C TYR A 13 -25.59 -3.25 1.64
N PRO A 14 -24.76 -2.24 2.00
CA PRO A 14 -25.05 -1.36 3.12
C PRO A 14 -26.46 -0.76 3.03
N GLN A 15 -27.20 -0.78 4.13
CA GLN A 15 -28.58 -0.29 4.15
C GLN A 15 -28.68 1.16 3.69
N VAL A 16 -27.77 2.03 4.17
CA VAL A 16 -27.67 3.43 3.75
C VAL A 16 -27.53 3.58 2.24
N MET A 17 -26.78 2.70 1.58
CA MET A 17 -26.55 2.75 0.13
C MET A 17 -27.83 2.38 -0.64
N LYS A 18 -28.55 1.34 -0.19
CA LYS A 18 -29.83 0.93 -0.79
C LYS A 18 -30.88 2.03 -0.69
N GLU A 19 -31.00 2.66 0.47
CA GLU A 19 -31.97 3.73 0.72
C GLU A 19 -31.67 4.97 -0.12
N TYR A 20 -30.41 5.42 -0.14
CA TYR A 20 -30.04 6.64 -0.85
C TYR A 20 -30.16 6.51 -2.37
N ILE A 21 -29.67 5.40 -2.94
CA ILE A 21 -29.77 5.16 -4.38
C ILE A 21 -31.22 4.92 -4.78
N GLY A 22 -31.99 4.15 -4.00
CA GLY A 22 -33.44 3.96 -4.24
C GLY A 22 -34.20 5.29 -4.27
N ARG A 23 -33.97 6.17 -3.29
CA ARG A 23 -34.56 7.51 -3.25
C ARG A 23 -34.17 8.35 -4.47
N LYS A 24 -32.89 8.37 -4.85
CA LYS A 24 -32.43 9.12 -6.02
C LYS A 24 -32.98 8.58 -7.34
N SER A 25 -33.02 7.26 -7.51
CA SER A 25 -33.66 6.63 -8.67
C SER A 25 -35.12 7.04 -8.81
N GLY A 26 -35.87 7.08 -7.70
CA GLY A 26 -37.24 7.59 -7.69
C GLY A 26 -37.34 9.08 -8.07
N GLN A 27 -36.44 9.93 -7.56
CA GLN A 27 -36.37 11.36 -7.91
C GLN A 27 -36.00 11.60 -9.39
N GLN A 28 -35.36 10.63 -10.03
CA GLN A 28 -35.03 10.64 -11.46
C GLN A 28 -36.16 10.09 -12.33
N GLY A 29 -37.28 9.67 -11.73
CA GLY A 29 -38.42 9.09 -12.44
C GLY A 29 -38.19 7.64 -12.88
N LEU A 30 -37.17 6.95 -12.35
CA LEU A 30 -36.94 5.55 -12.66
C LEU A 30 -37.93 4.67 -11.89
N GLY A 31 -38.53 3.70 -12.59
CA GLY A 31 -39.49 2.76 -11.99
C GLY A 31 -38.84 1.74 -11.04
N THR A 32 -37.51 1.64 -11.02
CA THR A 32 -36.74 0.72 -10.16
C THR A 32 -35.44 1.39 -9.70
N SER A 33 -34.84 0.89 -8.61
CA SER A 33 -33.54 1.37 -8.14
C SER A 33 -32.44 1.03 -9.13
N ARG A 34 -31.50 1.95 -9.35
CA ARG A 34 -30.25 1.71 -10.10
C ARG A 34 -29.32 0.71 -9.40
N LEU A 35 -29.48 0.51 -8.09
CA LEU A 35 -28.71 -0.49 -7.34
C LEU A 35 -29.41 -1.86 -7.44
N PRO A 36 -28.75 -2.90 -8.00
CA PRO A 36 -29.29 -4.25 -7.99
C PRO A 36 -29.56 -4.77 -6.58
N VAL A 37 -30.53 -5.66 -6.44
CA VAL A 37 -30.89 -6.26 -5.15
C VAL A 37 -30.50 -7.74 -5.17
N PHE A 38 -29.75 -8.18 -4.16
CA PHE A 38 -29.48 -9.60 -3.98
C PHE A 38 -30.74 -10.35 -3.55
N SER A 39 -31.02 -11.46 -4.22
CA SER A 39 -31.97 -12.48 -3.79
C SER A 39 -31.50 -13.12 -2.47
N PRO A 40 -32.42 -13.71 -1.67
CA PRO A 40 -32.03 -14.41 -0.43
C PRO A 40 -30.93 -15.47 -0.63
N GLN A 41 -30.96 -16.16 -1.77
CA GLN A 41 -29.96 -17.17 -2.15
C GLN A 41 -28.59 -16.52 -2.39
N GLU A 42 -28.51 -15.43 -3.15
CA GLU A 42 -27.26 -14.71 -3.39
C GLU A 42 -26.67 -14.12 -2.11
N LYS A 43 -27.53 -13.60 -1.22
CA LYS A 43 -27.08 -13.08 0.09
C LYS A 43 -26.40 -14.17 0.92
N SER A 44 -27.02 -15.36 0.97
CA SER A 44 -26.45 -16.51 1.68
C SER A 44 -25.18 -17.03 1.00
N TYR A 45 -25.12 -16.98 -0.33
CA TYR A 45 -23.99 -17.48 -1.11
C TYR A 45 -22.72 -16.61 -0.93
N ILE A 46 -22.88 -15.29 -0.93
CA ILE A 46 -21.74 -14.35 -0.86
C ILE A 46 -21.24 -14.15 0.57
N LYS A 47 -22.13 -14.22 1.56
CA LYS A 47 -21.76 -14.00 2.96
C LYS A 47 -20.72 -15.04 3.43
N GLY A 48 -19.60 -14.55 3.94
CA GLY A 48 -18.52 -15.39 4.48
C GLY A 48 -17.54 -15.93 3.44
N THR A 49 -17.60 -15.49 2.19
CA THR A 49 -16.71 -15.94 1.09
C THR A 49 -15.32 -15.29 1.13
N CYS A 50 -14.80 -14.96 2.31
CA CYS A 50 -13.56 -14.21 2.50
C CYS A 50 -12.82 -14.70 3.74
N ASP A 51 -11.63 -15.29 3.54
CA ASP A 51 -10.78 -15.77 4.64
C ASP A 51 -10.02 -14.63 5.34
N PHE A 52 -9.68 -13.58 4.59
CA PHE A 52 -8.99 -12.38 5.08
C PHE A 52 -9.35 -11.16 4.24
N LEU A 53 -9.33 -9.99 4.85
CA LEU A 53 -9.56 -8.72 4.17
C LEU A 53 -8.23 -8.12 3.71
N GLY A 54 -8.03 -8.05 2.39
CA GLY A 54 -7.00 -7.22 1.77
C GLY A 54 -7.40 -5.75 1.80
N LEU A 55 -6.51 -4.87 2.29
CA LEU A 55 -6.80 -3.44 2.45
C LEU A 55 -5.66 -2.59 1.89
N GLY A 56 -6.00 -1.80 0.87
CA GLY A 56 -5.19 -0.67 0.42
C GLY A 56 -5.61 0.61 1.16
N HIS A 57 -4.65 1.38 1.67
CA HIS A 57 -4.92 2.68 2.27
C HIS A 57 -3.77 3.64 2.02
N PHE A 58 -4.08 4.84 1.55
CA PHE A 58 -3.08 5.83 1.14
C PHE A 58 -3.30 7.20 1.78
N THR A 59 -4.56 7.58 2.01
CA THR A 59 -4.92 8.94 2.42
C THR A 59 -6.24 8.94 3.20
N THR A 60 -6.57 10.07 3.80
CA THR A 60 -7.87 10.32 4.45
C THR A 60 -8.42 11.67 3.99
N ARG A 61 -9.73 11.83 4.11
CA ARG A 61 -10.48 13.03 3.71
C ARG A 61 -11.46 13.41 4.81
N TYR A 62 -11.70 14.70 4.95
CA TYR A 62 -12.90 15.18 5.62
C TYR A 62 -14.08 15.06 4.68
N ILE A 63 -15.26 14.81 5.25
CA ILE A 63 -16.50 14.64 4.50
C ILE A 63 -17.50 15.65 5.02
N THR A 64 -18.13 16.39 4.12
CA THR A 64 -19.27 17.25 4.43
C THR A 64 -20.45 16.92 3.51
N GLN A 65 -21.66 17.24 3.96
CA GLN A 65 -22.85 17.05 3.14
C GLN A 65 -22.88 18.06 2.00
N LYS A 66 -23.13 17.58 0.79
CA LYS A 66 -23.36 18.43 -0.40
C LYS A 66 -24.48 17.80 -1.23
N ASN A 67 -25.62 18.46 -1.25
CA ASN A 67 -26.76 17.99 -2.04
C ASN A 67 -26.48 18.20 -3.54
N TYR A 68 -26.44 17.12 -4.31
CA TYR A 68 -26.37 17.19 -5.75
C TYR A 68 -27.79 17.18 -6.34
N PRO A 69 -28.15 18.16 -7.19
CA PRO A 69 -29.41 18.16 -7.92
C PRO A 69 -29.63 16.84 -8.67
N SER A 70 -30.88 16.35 -8.66
CA SER A 70 -31.28 15.05 -9.23
C SER A 70 -31.00 14.89 -10.74
N GLY A 71 -30.70 15.98 -11.44
CA GLY A 71 -30.42 16.00 -12.89
C GLY A 71 -28.94 16.04 -13.29
N LEU A 72 -27.99 16.03 -12.34
CA LEU A 72 -26.54 16.15 -12.63
C LEU A 72 -25.84 14.83 -13.01
N GLY A 73 -26.62 13.82 -13.41
CA GLY A 73 -26.14 12.56 -13.96
C GLY A 73 -26.06 11.41 -12.96
N ASP A 74 -26.21 10.20 -13.50
CA ASP A 74 -26.12 8.94 -12.77
C ASP A 74 -24.66 8.60 -12.50
N SER A 75 -24.17 8.95 -11.31
CA SER A 75 -22.81 8.55 -10.91
C SER A 75 -22.75 8.17 -9.44
N TYR A 76 -21.82 7.27 -9.13
CA TYR A 76 -21.48 6.92 -7.75
C TYR A 76 -21.19 8.15 -6.88
N PHE A 77 -20.54 9.17 -7.45
CA PHE A 77 -20.20 10.39 -6.74
C PHE A 77 -21.44 11.23 -6.43
N ALA A 78 -22.33 11.41 -7.40
CA ALA A 78 -23.59 12.11 -7.19
C ALA A 78 -24.49 11.37 -6.20
N ASP A 79 -24.46 10.03 -6.18
CA ASP A 79 -25.28 9.22 -5.28
C ASP A 79 -24.92 9.36 -3.81
N ARG A 80 -23.70 9.82 -3.48
CA ARG A 80 -23.27 9.97 -2.09
C ARG A 80 -23.81 11.24 -1.42
N ASP A 81 -24.11 12.30 -2.18
CA ASP A 81 -24.39 13.67 -1.65
C ASP A 81 -23.31 14.18 -0.67
N LEU A 82 -22.04 13.92 -0.99
CA LEU A 82 -20.90 14.31 -0.17
C LEU A 82 -19.93 15.19 -0.97
N ALA A 83 -19.29 16.11 -0.26
CA ALA A 83 -18.05 16.74 -0.71
C ALA A 83 -16.88 16.26 0.15
N GLU A 84 -15.78 15.94 -0.52
CA GLU A 84 -14.52 15.57 0.13
C GLU A 84 -13.67 16.83 0.30
N LEU A 85 -13.17 17.03 1.52
CA LEU A 85 -12.33 18.17 1.87
C LEU A 85 -10.96 17.67 2.33
N VAL A 86 -9.95 18.50 2.08
CA VAL A 86 -8.57 18.31 2.53
C VAL A 86 -8.22 19.45 3.47
N ASP A 87 -7.43 19.16 4.50
CA ASP A 87 -6.81 20.22 5.28
C ASP A 87 -5.64 20.80 4.47
N PRO A 88 -5.60 22.12 4.19
CA PRO A 88 -4.50 22.74 3.46
C PRO A 88 -3.13 22.58 4.15
N GLN A 89 -3.12 22.27 5.46
CA GLN A 89 -1.89 22.01 6.21
C GLN A 89 -1.39 20.57 6.05
N TRP A 90 -2.19 19.66 5.51
CA TRP A 90 -1.74 18.29 5.28
C TRP A 90 -0.65 18.26 4.22
N PRO A 91 0.43 17.49 4.44
CA PRO A 91 1.51 17.43 3.47
C PRO A 91 1.04 16.90 2.11
N ASP A 92 1.22 17.72 1.08
CA ASP A 92 1.03 17.38 -0.33
C ASP A 92 2.26 16.61 -0.85
N PRO A 93 2.11 15.33 -1.25
CA PRO A 93 3.15 14.44 -1.72
C PRO A 93 3.43 14.52 -3.23
N GLY A 94 2.68 15.32 -4.01
CA GLY A 94 2.87 15.47 -5.45
C GLY A 94 1.81 14.76 -6.33
N SER A 95 0.99 13.89 -5.75
CA SER A 95 -0.23 13.37 -6.40
C SER A 95 -1.45 14.11 -5.87
N GLU A 96 -2.24 14.76 -6.73
CA GLU A 96 -3.40 15.58 -6.34
C GLU A 96 -4.41 14.86 -5.43
N TRP A 97 -4.52 13.54 -5.55
CA TRP A 97 -5.44 12.72 -4.78
C TRP A 97 -4.84 12.19 -3.46
N LEU A 98 -3.55 12.34 -3.18
CA LEU A 98 -2.87 11.74 -2.02
C LEU A 98 -2.48 12.83 -1.02
N TYR A 99 -2.79 12.65 0.25
CA TYR A 99 -2.27 13.48 1.35
C TYR A 99 -1.78 12.57 2.47
N SER A 100 -0.71 12.95 3.17
CA SER A 100 -0.20 12.14 4.28
C SER A 100 -1.03 12.36 5.54
N VAL A 101 -1.90 11.40 5.86
CA VAL A 101 -2.84 11.46 7.00
C VAL A 101 -2.79 10.13 7.79
N PRO A 102 -1.66 9.84 8.47
CA PRO A 102 -1.39 8.52 9.06
C PRO A 102 -2.40 8.11 10.12
N TRP A 103 -2.90 9.04 10.95
CA TRP A 103 -3.89 8.73 11.99
C TRP A 103 -5.20 8.19 11.41
N GLY A 104 -5.53 8.55 10.17
CA GLY A 104 -6.71 8.03 9.48
C GLY A 104 -6.59 6.54 9.18
N PHE A 105 -5.37 6.03 8.99
CA PHE A 105 -5.12 4.62 8.77
C PHE A 105 -5.47 3.78 10.01
N ARG A 106 -5.02 4.20 11.20
CA ARG A 106 -5.40 3.55 12.47
C ARG A 106 -6.90 3.59 12.70
N ARG A 107 -7.56 4.70 12.36
CA ARG A 107 -9.03 4.82 12.45
C ARG A 107 -9.74 3.84 11.52
N LEU A 108 -9.28 3.69 10.27
CA LEU A 108 -9.85 2.74 9.32
C LEU A 108 -9.68 1.28 9.80
N LEU A 109 -8.50 0.94 10.31
CA LEU A 109 -8.23 -0.40 10.85
C LEU A 109 -9.15 -0.73 12.05
N ASN A 110 -9.31 0.22 12.97
CA ASN A 110 -10.25 0.07 14.09
C ASN A 110 -11.72 0.05 13.63
N PHE A 111 -12.08 0.82 12.60
CA PHE A 111 -13.41 0.76 11.98
C PHE A 111 -13.68 -0.66 11.43
N VAL A 112 -12.75 -1.24 10.66
CA VAL A 112 -12.88 -2.60 10.14
C VAL A 112 -13.05 -3.61 11.28
N LYS A 113 -12.25 -3.48 12.34
CA LYS A 113 -12.37 -4.32 13.53
C LYS A 113 -13.79 -4.30 14.12
N THR A 114 -14.33 -3.11 14.37
CA THR A 114 -15.64 -2.96 15.02
C THR A 114 -16.79 -3.34 14.09
N HIS A 115 -16.71 -3.01 12.80
CA HIS A 115 -17.83 -3.18 11.87
C HIS A 115 -17.91 -4.56 11.19
N TYR A 116 -16.79 -5.30 11.13
CA TYR A 116 -16.72 -6.60 10.44
C TYR A 116 -16.25 -7.75 11.33
N GLY A 117 -16.26 -7.57 12.66
CA GLY A 117 -15.96 -8.65 13.60
C GLY A 117 -14.47 -9.00 13.71
N ASN A 118 -13.58 -8.01 13.59
CA ASN A 118 -12.13 -8.17 13.66
C ASN A 118 -11.56 -9.24 12.73
N PRO A 119 -11.85 -9.18 11.42
CA PRO A 119 -11.36 -10.17 10.47
C PRO A 119 -9.83 -10.15 10.42
N MET A 120 -9.24 -11.20 9.87
CA MET A 120 -7.82 -11.19 9.52
C MET A 120 -7.58 -10.12 8.45
N ILE A 121 -6.62 -9.22 8.65
CA ILE A 121 -6.32 -8.13 7.71
C ILE A 121 -4.90 -8.27 7.16
N TYR A 122 -4.78 -8.15 5.84
CA TYR A 122 -3.50 -7.88 5.18
C TYR A 122 -3.55 -6.49 4.56
N VAL A 123 -2.60 -5.63 4.93
CA VAL A 123 -2.43 -4.33 4.28
C VAL A 123 -1.72 -4.60 2.97
N THR A 124 -2.48 -4.67 1.87
CA THR A 124 -1.99 -5.07 0.55
C THR A 124 -1.29 -3.91 -0.16
N GLU A 125 -1.66 -2.67 0.15
CA GLU A 125 -1.07 -1.49 -0.47
C GLU A 125 -1.05 -0.30 0.48
N ASN A 126 0.15 0.26 0.70
CA ASN A 126 0.34 1.57 1.31
C ASN A 126 1.63 2.17 0.75
N GLY A 127 1.61 3.46 0.40
CA GLY A 127 2.74 4.07 -0.27
C GLY A 127 2.54 5.55 -0.57
N VAL A 128 3.58 6.19 -1.09
CA VAL A 128 3.53 7.60 -1.48
C VAL A 128 4.38 7.85 -2.72
N SER A 129 3.86 8.69 -3.61
CA SER A 129 4.58 9.20 -4.77
C SER A 129 5.73 10.11 -4.33
N GLU A 130 6.70 10.30 -5.21
CA GLU A 130 7.76 11.26 -4.98
C GLU A 130 7.29 12.69 -5.26
N LYS A 131 7.58 13.62 -4.35
CA LYS A 131 7.16 15.02 -4.47
C LYS A 131 8.01 15.82 -5.46
N MET A 132 9.29 15.44 -5.59
CA MET A 132 10.27 16.17 -6.38
C MET A 132 11.07 15.19 -7.23
N PHE A 133 11.46 15.58 -8.44
CA PHE A 133 12.43 14.80 -9.23
C PHE A 133 13.82 14.89 -8.55
N CYS A 134 13.97 14.31 -7.36
CA CYS A 134 15.27 14.09 -6.76
C CYS A 134 15.94 13.01 -7.61
N THR A 135 16.82 13.44 -8.49
CA THR A 135 17.69 12.57 -9.29
C THR A 135 18.62 11.71 -8.44
N ASP A 136 18.74 12.03 -7.15
CA ASP A 136 19.78 11.50 -6.26
C ASP A 136 19.28 10.35 -5.37
N LEU A 137 18.14 9.72 -5.69
CA LEU A 137 17.61 8.57 -4.94
C LEU A 137 17.29 8.89 -3.45
N CYS A 138 17.29 10.17 -3.07
CA CYS A 138 16.99 10.66 -1.73
C CYS A 138 15.49 10.93 -1.59
N ASP A 139 14.78 10.01 -0.96
CA ASP A 139 13.33 10.05 -0.76
C ASP A 139 12.95 10.08 0.73
N ASP A 140 13.49 11.07 1.45
CA ASP A 140 13.20 11.31 2.87
C ASP A 140 11.70 11.43 3.17
N TRP A 141 10.97 12.01 2.23
CA TRP A 141 9.52 12.11 2.28
C TRP A 141 8.85 10.73 2.36
N ARG A 142 9.26 9.79 1.51
CA ARG A 142 8.76 8.41 1.50
C ARG A 142 9.11 7.67 2.78
N MET A 143 10.32 7.86 3.30
CA MET A 143 10.72 7.31 4.60
C MET A 143 9.83 7.82 5.74
N LYS A 144 9.56 9.13 5.78
CA LYS A 144 8.66 9.73 6.77
C LYS A 144 7.25 9.16 6.66
N TYR A 145 6.71 9.08 5.45
CA TYR A 145 5.38 8.51 5.20
C TYR A 145 5.29 7.08 5.74
N PHE A 146 6.22 6.20 5.36
CA PHE A 146 6.23 4.82 5.84
C PHE A 146 6.39 4.73 7.35
N LYS A 147 7.28 5.53 7.93
CA LYS A 147 7.47 5.59 9.39
C LYS A 147 6.14 5.92 10.08
N ASP A 148 5.43 6.94 9.62
CA ASP A 148 4.21 7.40 10.27
C ASP A 148 3.05 6.40 10.10
N TYR A 149 2.84 5.86 8.89
CA TYR A 149 1.75 4.90 8.64
C TYR A 149 1.98 3.56 9.31
N ILE A 150 3.21 3.03 9.29
CA ILE A 150 3.53 1.77 9.96
C ILE A 150 3.42 1.93 11.48
N ASN A 151 3.80 3.10 12.02
CA ASN A 151 3.59 3.39 13.45
C ASN A 151 2.10 3.39 13.82
N GLU A 152 1.23 3.97 13.00
CA GLU A 152 -0.22 3.96 13.23
C GLU A 152 -0.83 2.55 13.07
N MET A 153 -0.32 1.72 12.15
CA MET A 153 -0.69 0.31 12.05
C MET A 153 -0.27 -0.48 13.31
N LEU A 154 0.96 -0.30 13.79
CA LEU A 154 1.43 -0.96 15.02
C LEU A 154 0.61 -0.53 16.25
N LYS A 155 0.17 0.73 16.31
CA LYS A 155 -0.78 1.19 17.34
C LYS A 155 -2.15 0.53 17.17
N ALA A 156 -2.66 0.34 15.96
CA ALA A 156 -3.91 -0.39 15.71
C ALA A 156 -3.82 -1.86 16.15
N ILE A 157 -2.66 -2.51 15.96
CA ILE A 157 -2.40 -3.86 16.47
C ILE A 157 -2.45 -3.86 18.01
N LYS A 158 -1.88 -2.85 18.66
CA LYS A 158 -2.01 -2.65 20.13
C LYS A 158 -3.46 -2.41 20.57
N ASP A 159 -4.29 -1.81 19.71
CA ASP A 159 -5.74 -1.69 19.93
C ASP A 159 -6.48 -3.02 19.74
N GLY A 160 -5.80 -4.10 19.34
CA GLY A 160 -6.36 -5.44 19.13
C GLY A 160 -6.90 -5.69 17.72
N VAL A 161 -6.52 -4.87 16.72
CA VAL A 161 -6.85 -5.15 15.32
C VAL A 161 -5.99 -6.32 14.81
N ASN A 162 -6.62 -7.29 14.14
CA ASN A 162 -5.97 -8.51 13.66
C ASN A 162 -5.22 -8.33 12.31
N VAL A 163 -4.21 -7.46 12.28
CA VAL A 163 -3.34 -7.27 11.11
C VAL A 163 -2.24 -8.33 11.06
N LYS A 164 -2.06 -8.99 9.91
CA LYS A 164 -1.09 -10.08 9.70
C LYS A 164 0.08 -9.74 8.79
N GLY A 165 -0.08 -8.76 7.92
CA GLY A 165 0.97 -8.40 6.99
C GLY A 165 0.79 -7.01 6.41
N TYR A 166 1.89 -6.50 5.88
CA TYR A 166 1.98 -5.19 5.25
C TYR A 166 2.87 -5.27 4.01
N THR A 167 2.38 -4.77 2.87
CA THR A 167 3.13 -4.65 1.62
C THR A 167 3.17 -3.19 1.16
N ALA A 168 4.38 -2.69 0.99
CA ALA A 168 4.62 -1.34 0.48
C ALA A 168 4.29 -1.27 -1.02
N TRP A 169 3.46 -0.28 -1.40
CA TRP A 169 3.30 0.14 -2.78
C TRP A 169 4.36 1.21 -3.09
N SER A 170 5.37 0.92 -3.91
CA SER A 170 5.61 -0.33 -4.63
C SER A 170 7.08 -0.76 -4.54
N LEU A 171 7.39 -1.99 -4.96
CA LEU A 171 8.79 -2.43 -5.01
C LEU A 171 9.59 -1.56 -6.00
N LEU A 172 9.07 -1.40 -7.22
CA LEU A 172 9.74 -0.71 -8.31
C LEU A 172 8.86 0.45 -8.79
N ASP A 173 9.48 1.53 -9.25
CA ASP A 173 8.77 2.48 -10.09
C ASP A 173 8.14 1.72 -11.26
N ASN A 174 6.88 2.02 -11.56
CA ASN A 174 6.10 1.31 -12.57
C ASN A 174 5.24 2.31 -13.38
N PHE A 175 4.32 1.78 -14.19
CA PHE A 175 3.34 2.58 -14.93
C PHE A 175 2.12 2.85 -14.03
N GLU A 176 2.02 4.09 -13.53
CA GLU A 176 0.97 4.56 -12.62
C GLU A 176 -0.27 5.03 -13.41
N TRP A 177 -0.84 4.10 -14.19
CA TRP A 177 -2.15 4.28 -14.85
C TRP A 177 -2.23 5.57 -15.68
N ASP A 178 -3.23 6.42 -15.44
CA ASP A 178 -3.47 7.68 -16.16
C ASP A 178 -2.31 8.70 -16.00
N ARG A 179 -1.41 8.47 -15.05
CA ARG A 179 -0.21 9.30 -14.83
C ARG A 179 1.02 8.78 -15.56
N GLY A 180 0.92 7.61 -16.21
CA GLY A 180 2.03 6.98 -16.92
C GLY A 180 3.24 6.80 -16.01
N TYR A 181 4.38 7.38 -16.37
CA TYR A 181 5.63 7.29 -15.58
C TYR A 181 5.98 8.59 -14.85
N SER A 182 5.03 9.53 -14.73
CA SER A 182 5.25 10.83 -14.08
C SER A 182 5.23 10.74 -12.55
N GLU A 183 4.34 9.93 -11.99
CA GLU A 183 4.30 9.64 -10.55
C GLU A 183 5.14 8.39 -10.24
N ARG A 184 5.93 8.45 -9.14
CA ARG A 184 6.90 7.39 -8.79
C ARG A 184 6.69 6.90 -7.37
N PHE A 185 6.12 5.70 -7.20
CA PHE A 185 5.87 5.09 -5.88
C PHE A 185 6.94 4.09 -5.43
N GLY A 186 7.84 3.67 -6.33
CA GLY A 186 8.76 2.58 -6.08
C GLY A 186 9.77 2.86 -4.98
N LEU A 187 10.10 1.83 -4.19
CA LEU A 187 11.30 1.82 -3.36
C LEU A 187 12.57 1.84 -4.23
N PHE A 188 12.51 1.26 -5.43
CA PHE A 188 13.58 1.32 -6.41
C PHE A 188 13.21 2.25 -7.56
N TYR A 189 14.11 3.17 -7.88
CA TYR A 189 14.02 3.96 -9.09
C TYR A 189 14.26 3.09 -10.33
N VAL A 190 13.45 3.27 -11.37
CA VAL A 190 13.62 2.59 -12.65
C VAL A 190 13.88 3.62 -13.75
N ASP A 191 15.02 3.49 -14.42
CA ASP A 191 15.32 4.31 -15.61
C ASP A 191 14.62 3.72 -16.83
N PHE A 192 13.41 4.21 -17.12
CA PHE A 192 12.63 3.76 -18.26
C PHE A 192 13.18 4.20 -19.62
N ARG A 193 14.10 5.17 -19.66
CA ARG A 193 14.76 5.62 -20.91
C ARG A 193 15.82 4.63 -21.37
N ASN A 194 16.44 3.92 -20.43
CA ASN A 194 17.39 2.86 -20.75
C ASN A 194 16.65 1.57 -21.13
N LYS A 195 17.04 0.96 -22.26
CA LYS A 195 16.46 -0.30 -22.77
C LYS A 195 16.50 -1.43 -21.75
N ASN A 196 17.53 -1.46 -20.90
CA ASN A 196 17.74 -2.50 -19.88
C ASN A 196 16.95 -2.25 -18.59
N LYS A 197 16.29 -1.08 -18.45
CA LYS A 197 15.49 -0.67 -17.28
C LYS A 197 16.22 -0.98 -15.96
N PRO A 198 17.44 -0.45 -15.75
CA PRO A 198 18.18 -0.68 -14.51
C PRO A 198 17.39 -0.15 -13.30
N ARG A 199 17.55 -0.85 -12.17
CA ARG A 199 16.86 -0.53 -10.90
C ARG A 199 17.87 -0.04 -9.90
N TYR A 200 17.61 1.12 -9.31
CA TYR A 200 18.49 1.76 -8.33
C TYR A 200 17.77 1.91 -6.99
N PRO A 201 18.33 1.42 -5.87
CA PRO A 201 17.68 1.51 -4.59
C PRO A 201 17.60 2.98 -4.12
N LYS A 202 16.42 3.43 -3.72
CA LYS A 202 16.24 4.73 -3.05
C LYS A 202 16.62 4.62 -1.56
N ALA A 203 16.76 5.75 -0.87
CA ALA A 203 17.07 5.80 0.56
C ALA A 203 16.04 5.00 1.39
N SER A 204 14.77 5.03 0.99
CA SER A 204 13.68 4.26 1.59
C SER A 204 13.90 2.74 1.59
N VAL A 205 14.69 2.18 0.66
CA VAL A 205 15.06 0.75 0.68
C VAL A 205 15.82 0.42 1.96
N GLN A 206 16.79 1.25 2.34
CA GLN A 206 17.60 1.00 3.53
C GLN A 206 16.78 1.17 4.81
N PHE A 207 15.86 2.15 4.84
CA PHE A 207 14.92 2.31 5.94
C PHE A 207 13.99 1.10 6.08
N TYR A 208 13.32 0.70 4.99
CA TYR A 208 12.36 -0.41 5.00
C TYR A 208 13.04 -1.75 5.31
N LYS A 209 14.25 -1.98 4.77
CA LYS A 209 15.08 -3.15 5.10
C LYS A 209 15.40 -3.22 6.59
N ARG A 210 15.80 -2.10 7.22
CA ARG A 210 16.08 -2.06 8.66
C ARG A 210 14.84 -2.33 9.49
N LEU A 211 13.70 -1.75 9.10
CA LEU A 211 12.41 -1.96 9.76
C LEU A 211 12.02 -3.45 9.76
N ILE A 212 12.11 -4.10 8.60
CA ILE A 212 11.85 -5.56 8.46
C ILE A 212 12.85 -6.36 9.30
N SER A 213 14.14 -6.08 9.17
CA SER A 213 15.21 -6.84 9.86
C SER A 213 15.13 -6.70 11.39
N SER A 214 14.61 -5.57 11.88
CA SER A 214 14.43 -5.30 13.32
C SER A 214 13.05 -5.72 13.83
N ASN A 215 12.18 -6.27 12.97
CA ASN A 215 10.78 -6.59 13.27
C ASN A 215 10.02 -5.44 13.96
N GLY A 216 10.25 -4.20 13.49
CA GLY A 216 9.70 -3.00 14.10
C GLY A 216 10.70 -1.84 14.10
N PHE A 217 10.35 -0.77 14.82
CA PHE A 217 11.23 0.40 14.96
C PHE A 217 12.33 0.11 15.98
N PRO A 218 13.62 0.13 15.58
CA PRO A 218 14.72 -0.14 16.50
C PRO A 218 14.78 0.95 17.59
N ASN A 219 15.13 0.56 18.82
CA ASN A 219 15.34 1.53 19.89
C ASN A 219 16.54 2.42 19.57
N GLN A 220 16.51 3.70 19.98
CA GLN A 220 17.66 4.61 19.78
C GLN A 220 18.98 4.08 20.34
N ARG A 221 18.92 3.19 21.35
CA ARG A 221 20.10 2.51 21.94
C ARG A 221 20.62 1.33 21.10
N GLU A 222 19.77 0.73 20.26
CA GLU A 222 20.11 -0.36 19.35
C GLU A 222 20.63 0.16 17.99
N VAL A 223 20.33 1.42 17.68
CA VAL A 223 20.96 2.14 16.57
C VAL A 223 22.42 2.42 16.95
N ARG A 224 23.32 1.48 16.66
CA ARG A 224 24.76 1.78 16.65
C ARG A 224 24.98 2.97 15.70
N PRO A 225 25.75 4.00 16.09
CA PRO A 225 25.96 5.17 15.27
C PRO A 225 26.86 4.80 14.09
N THR A 226 26.28 4.35 12.99
CA THR A 226 26.94 4.37 11.68
C THR A 226 26.28 5.45 10.84
N LEU A 227 26.43 6.71 11.26
CA LEU A 227 26.33 7.92 10.44
C LEU A 227 26.59 9.16 11.34
N THR A 228 27.85 9.39 11.68
CA THR A 228 28.33 10.78 11.82
C THR A 228 28.64 11.27 10.41
N ILE A 229 27.77 12.10 9.84
CA ILE A 229 28.13 12.92 8.68
C ILE A 229 29.02 14.04 9.25
N PRO A 230 30.33 14.11 8.89
CA PRO A 230 31.16 15.21 9.34
C PRO A 230 30.70 16.52 8.69
N PRO A 231 30.77 17.66 9.40
CA PRO A 231 30.44 18.95 8.80
C PRO A 231 31.48 19.26 7.72
N GLY A 232 31.08 19.19 6.44
CA GLY A 232 31.96 19.52 5.32
C GLY A 232 31.64 18.85 3.98
N CYS A 233 30.87 17.76 3.93
CA CYS A 233 30.45 17.17 2.65
C CYS A 233 29.19 17.84 2.10
N ARG A 234 29.32 19.11 1.71
CA ARG A 234 28.58 19.64 0.56
C ARG A 234 29.51 19.51 -0.65
N ASP A 235 28.92 19.06 -1.74
CA ASP A 235 29.49 19.05 -3.08
C ASP A 235 30.39 17.86 -3.46
N SER A 236 29.83 17.07 -4.39
CA SER A 236 30.44 16.02 -5.20
C SER A 236 30.91 14.75 -4.47
N LEU A 237 30.34 13.60 -4.85
CA LEU A 237 30.96 12.31 -4.54
C LEU A 237 30.79 11.32 -5.68
N THR A 238 31.90 11.06 -6.36
CA THR A 238 32.18 9.79 -7.03
C THR A 238 32.81 8.86 -5.99
N VAL A 239 32.35 7.61 -5.88
CA VAL A 239 32.88 6.61 -4.93
C VAL A 239 33.39 5.38 -5.68
N TYR A 240 34.63 4.96 -5.38
CA TYR A 240 35.22 3.67 -5.78
C TYR A 240 35.20 2.66 -4.62
N TRP A 241 35.25 1.37 -4.97
CA TRP A 241 35.21 0.21 -4.06
C TRP A 241 36.55 -0.56 -4.03
N MET A 242 36.89 -1.18 -2.89
CA MET A 242 37.93 -2.22 -2.78
C MET A 242 37.40 -3.44 -1.99
N CYS A 243 37.71 -4.64 -2.47
CA CYS A 243 37.35 -5.94 -1.85
C CYS A 243 38.60 -6.83 -1.70
N THR A 244 38.70 -7.59 -0.60
CA THR A 244 39.71 -8.67 -0.45
C THR A 244 39.10 -10.00 0.06
N GLY A 245 39.17 -11.02 -0.80
CA GLY A 245 39.67 -12.39 -0.56
C GLY A 245 39.00 -13.36 0.44
N GLY A 246 38.38 -14.44 -0.08
CA GLY A 246 38.16 -15.72 0.63
C GLY A 246 37.24 -16.71 -0.12
N LYS A 247 37.72 -17.94 -0.40
CA LYS A 247 37.05 -19.01 -1.21
C LYS A 247 35.90 -19.70 -0.45
N LEU A 248 34.86 -20.14 -1.17
CA LEU A 248 33.73 -20.96 -0.69
C LEU A 248 33.72 -22.33 -1.40
N GLU A 249 33.67 -23.43 -0.62
CA GLU A 249 33.43 -24.80 -1.09
C GLU A 249 31.92 -25.06 -1.31
N LYS A 250 31.62 -25.97 -2.25
CA LYS A 250 30.28 -26.31 -2.76
C LYS A 250 29.56 -27.30 -1.84
N GLU A 251 28.30 -27.04 -1.52
CA GLU A 251 27.36 -28.09 -1.10
C GLU A 251 25.99 -27.95 -1.81
N SER A 252 25.32 -29.07 -2.00
CA SER A 252 24.25 -29.27 -2.98
C SER A 252 22.86 -29.30 -2.33
N ARG A 253 21.91 -28.51 -2.88
CA ARG A 253 20.48 -28.80 -3.13
C ARG A 253 19.66 -27.51 -3.22
N GLY A 254 19.09 -27.23 -4.39
CA GLY A 254 17.79 -26.58 -4.55
C GLY A 254 17.60 -25.10 -4.15
N ASP A 255 18.65 -24.28 -4.09
CA ASP A 255 18.57 -22.83 -3.83
C ASP A 255 18.79 -22.02 -5.14
N VAL A 256 17.96 -21.01 -5.42
CA VAL A 256 18.30 -19.98 -6.43
C VAL A 256 19.08 -18.87 -5.71
N LEU A 257 20.39 -18.84 -5.95
CA LEU A 257 21.30 -17.82 -5.46
C LEU A 257 21.24 -16.59 -6.38
N LEU A 258 20.77 -15.46 -5.87
CA LEU A 258 20.95 -14.17 -6.51
C LEU A 258 22.22 -13.52 -5.92
N GLN A 259 23.32 -13.61 -6.67
CA GLN A 259 24.62 -13.12 -6.26
C GLN A 259 24.70 -11.59 -6.47
N LEU A 260 24.68 -10.83 -5.38
CA LEU A 260 25.06 -9.41 -5.34
C LEU A 260 26.39 -9.32 -4.59
N GLY A 261 27.50 -9.59 -5.28
CA GLY A 261 28.83 -9.62 -4.67
C GLY A 261 28.98 -10.73 -3.60
N GLN A 262 29.65 -10.42 -2.48
CA GLN A 262 29.99 -11.37 -1.39
C GLN A 262 28.96 -11.48 -0.23
N CYS A 263 27.75 -10.92 -0.35
CA CYS A 263 26.72 -11.05 0.69
C CYS A 263 25.58 -11.99 0.24
N MET A 264 25.36 -13.09 0.98
CA MET A 264 24.22 -13.99 0.75
C MET A 264 22.99 -13.53 1.55
N MET A 265 21.83 -13.52 0.88
CA MET A 265 20.51 -13.32 1.48
C MET A 265 19.65 -14.55 1.13
N LYS A 266 19.13 -15.26 2.14
CA LYS A 266 18.40 -16.52 1.96
C LYS A 266 16.88 -16.28 2.03
N PHE A 267 16.15 -16.67 0.99
CA PHE A 267 14.69 -16.72 0.97
C PHE A 267 14.23 -18.18 0.95
N ARG A 268 13.17 -18.51 1.69
CA ARG A 268 12.54 -19.84 1.67
C ARG A 268 11.23 -19.73 0.91
N TYR A 269 11.07 -20.50 -0.16
CA TYR A 269 9.80 -20.66 -0.89
C TYR A 269 9.39 -22.14 -0.87
N GLN A 270 8.07 -22.40 -0.89
CA GLN A 270 7.50 -23.72 -1.09
C GLN A 270 6.73 -23.69 -2.41
N MET A 271 7.17 -24.47 -3.39
CA MET A 271 6.54 -24.60 -4.71
C MET A 271 5.46 -25.67 -4.66
N ILE A 272 4.22 -25.34 -5.04
CA ILE A 272 3.23 -26.31 -5.51
C ILE A 272 3.30 -26.26 -7.05
N LYS A 273 3.51 -27.42 -7.68
CA LYS A 273 3.71 -27.55 -9.12
C LYS A 273 2.36 -27.91 -9.76
N GLU A 274 1.88 -27.07 -10.68
CA GLU A 274 1.00 -27.51 -11.77
C GLU A 274 1.50 -26.93 -13.10
N SER A 275 1.27 -27.69 -14.16
CA SER A 275 2.00 -27.61 -15.42
C SER A 275 1.40 -26.63 -16.43
N SER A 276 2.33 -25.98 -17.15
CA SER A 276 2.30 -25.58 -18.56
C SER A 276 1.83 -24.15 -18.95
N SER A 277 2.82 -23.45 -19.53
CA SER A 277 2.78 -22.39 -20.57
C SER A 277 2.71 -20.90 -20.20
N SER A 278 3.71 -20.20 -20.76
CA SER A 278 3.84 -18.79 -21.18
C SER A 278 3.73 -17.62 -20.18
N THR A 279 4.86 -16.90 -20.07
CA THR A 279 5.02 -15.49 -19.65
C THR A 279 4.58 -15.14 -18.23
N ASP A 280 5.47 -15.34 -17.27
CA ASP A 280 5.30 -14.85 -15.91
C ASP A 280 6.04 -13.51 -15.70
N GLN A 281 5.27 -12.42 -15.56
CA GLN A 281 5.71 -11.28 -14.78
C GLN A 281 5.81 -11.72 -13.32
N ILE A 282 7.03 -11.82 -12.79
CA ILE A 282 7.23 -12.10 -11.37
C ILE A 282 7.05 -10.79 -10.59
N CYS A 283 5.88 -10.60 -10.01
CA CYS A 283 5.63 -9.58 -8.99
C CYS A 283 6.22 -10.03 -7.66
N LEU A 284 7.45 -9.59 -7.35
CA LEU A 284 7.98 -9.71 -5.99
C LEU A 284 7.37 -8.58 -5.15
N LEU A 285 6.53 -8.93 -4.18
CA LEU A 285 6.01 -8.02 -3.17
C LEU A 285 6.92 -8.09 -1.93
N PRO A 286 7.43 -6.96 -1.42
CA PRO A 286 8.18 -6.95 -0.18
C PRO A 286 7.19 -7.02 0.99
N LEU A 287 6.94 -8.24 1.47
CA LEU A 287 6.02 -8.55 2.56
C LEU A 287 6.72 -8.39 3.92
N LEU A 288 6.18 -7.53 4.79
CA LEU A 288 6.48 -7.53 6.21
C LEU A 288 5.49 -8.49 6.90
N LEU A 289 6.00 -9.61 7.42
CA LEU A 289 5.24 -10.55 8.25
C LEU A 289 5.38 -10.14 9.72
N LEU A 290 4.25 -9.88 10.37
CA LEU A 290 4.19 -9.57 11.80
C LEU A 290 4.00 -10.88 12.57
N LYS A 291 4.94 -11.20 13.47
CA LYS A 291 4.83 -12.34 14.40
C LYS A 291 4.06 -11.96 15.64
#